data_AF-A0A7X9KJI1-F1
#
_entry.id   AF-A0A7X9KJI1-F1
#
_cell.length_a   1.000
_cell.length_b   1.000
_cell.length_c   1.000
_cell.angle_alpha   90.00
_cell.angle_beta   90.00
_cell.angle_gamma   90.00
#
_symmetry.space_group_name_H-M   'P 1'
#
loop_
_entity.id
_entity.type
_entity.pdbx_description
1 polymer ?
#
loop_
_entity_poly.entity_id
_entity_poly.type
_entity_poly.pdbx_seq_one_letter_code
_entity_poly.pdbx_strand_id
1 'polypeptide(L)'
;MSTNRVRIVTDSACDLPQRVADELGIEIVPLTIRIDGHEYVDRADLTPAEFWAKCAASPNLPETAAPAPGHFEAAYRRLAADGATSVVAINLSAALSAT
;
A
#
# COMPACT_ATOMS: atom_id res chain seq x y z
N MET A 1 -8.56 5.99 -32.52
CA MET A 1 -7.75 5.12 -31.65
C MET A 1 -8.30 5.28 -30.24
N SER A 2 -8.71 4.19 -29.56
CA SER A 2 -8.98 4.29 -28.13
C SER A 2 -7.64 4.55 -27.42
N THR A 3 -7.54 5.63 -26.68
CA THR A 3 -6.37 5.90 -25.85
C THR A 3 -6.38 4.90 -24.70
N ASN A 4 -5.49 3.91 -24.74
CA ASN A 4 -5.35 2.96 -23.64
C ASN A 4 -4.80 3.71 -22.42
N ARG A 5 -5.62 3.87 -21.38
CA ARG A 5 -5.24 4.60 -20.15
C ARG A 5 -4.82 3.58 -19.09
N VAL A 6 -3.53 3.28 -19.08
CA VAL A 6 -2.92 2.36 -18.11
C VAL A 6 -2.65 3.09 -16.79
N ARG A 7 -2.98 2.46 -15.67
CA ARG A 7 -2.61 2.93 -14.32
C ARG A 7 -1.72 1.91 -13.62
N ILE A 8 -0.88 2.40 -12.71
CA ILE A 8 -0.01 1.56 -11.88
C ILE A 8 -0.62 1.49 -10.49
N VAL A 9 -0.67 0.27 -9.96
CA VAL A 9 -1.04 -0.02 -8.57
C VAL A 9 0.13 -0.77 -7.93
N THR A 10 0.40 -0.48 -6.67
CA THR A 10 1.38 -1.20 -5.86
C THR A 10 0.88 -1.27 -4.42
N ASP A 11 1.61 -1.96 -3.56
CA ASP A 11 1.36 -1.98 -2.13
C ASP A 11 2.33 -1.05 -1.36
N SER A 12 2.08 -0.83 -0.07
CA SER A 12 2.87 0.14 0.69
C SER A 12 4.31 -0.29 1.00
N ALA A 13 4.68 -1.56 0.73
CA ALA A 13 6.07 -2.04 0.84
C ALA A 13 6.96 -1.65 -0.36
N CYS A 14 6.44 -0.83 -1.29
CA CYS A 14 7.16 -0.38 -2.48
C CYS A 14 8.32 0.61 -2.24
N ASP A 15 8.49 1.13 -1.02
CA ASP A 15 9.45 2.18 -0.64
C ASP A 15 9.41 3.47 -1.50
N LEU A 16 8.36 3.67 -2.30
CA LEU A 16 8.18 4.90 -3.07
C LEU A 16 7.95 6.09 -2.13
N PRO A 17 8.70 7.21 -2.29
CA PRO A 17 8.34 8.45 -1.64
C PRO A 17 6.96 8.92 -2.10
N GLN A 18 6.13 9.42 -1.17
CA GLN A 18 4.75 9.83 -1.47
C GLN A 18 4.68 10.81 -2.65
N ARG A 19 5.59 11.80 -2.70
CA ARG A 19 5.67 12.77 -3.81
C ARG A 19 5.79 12.11 -5.19
N VAL A 20 6.52 11.00 -5.30
CA VAL A 20 6.73 10.31 -6.59
C VAL A 20 5.46 9.58 -7.00
N ALA A 21 4.77 8.96 -6.04
CA ALA A 21 3.49 8.33 -6.28
C ALA A 21 2.44 9.35 -6.73
N ASP A 22 2.38 10.51 -6.06
CA ASP A 22 1.46 11.60 -6.40
C ASP A 22 1.75 12.19 -7.80
N GLU A 23 3.00 12.53 -8.09
CA GLU A 23 3.44 13.09 -9.37
C GLU A 23 3.13 12.16 -10.56
N LEU A 24 3.27 10.85 -10.36
CA LEU A 24 3.05 9.84 -11.40
C LEU A 24 1.63 9.24 -11.38
N GLY A 25 0.79 9.61 -10.41
CA GLY A 25 -0.56 9.08 -10.23
C GLY A 25 -0.59 7.56 -9.95
N ILE A 26 0.42 7.06 -9.25
CA ILE A 26 0.54 5.65 -8.80
C ILE A 26 -0.34 5.46 -7.59
N GLU A 27 -1.17 4.42 -7.63
CA GLU A 27 -2.00 4.05 -6.50
C GLU A 27 -1.27 3.09 -5.57
N ILE A 28 -1.25 3.41 -4.27
CA ILE A 28 -0.63 2.58 -3.24
C ILE A 28 -1.74 2.02 -2.34
N VAL A 29 -1.84 0.70 -2.27
CA VAL A 29 -2.75 0.00 -1.36
C VAL A 29 -2.01 -0.33 -0.06
N PRO A 30 -2.44 0.19 1.10
CA PRO A 30 -1.67 0.06 2.33
C PRO A 30 -1.76 -1.33 2.95
N LEU A 31 -0.63 -1.82 3.45
CA LEU A 31 -0.55 -2.94 4.39
C LEU A 31 -1.02 -2.48 5.78
N THR A 32 -1.27 -3.45 6.66
CA THR A 32 -1.53 -3.20 8.08
C THR A 32 -0.30 -3.56 8.91
N ILE A 33 0.04 -2.69 9.86
CA ILE A 33 1.09 -2.91 10.86
C ILE A 33 0.43 -3.13 12.21
N ARG A 34 0.87 -4.15 12.95
CA ARG A 34 0.39 -4.45 14.31
C ARG A 34 1.53 -4.35 15.32
N ILE A 35 1.35 -3.52 16.34
CA ILE A 35 2.31 -3.33 17.44
C ILE A 35 1.55 -3.42 18.76
N ASP A 36 1.95 -4.35 19.63
CA ASP A 36 1.34 -4.56 20.95
C ASP A 36 -0.19 -4.68 20.93
N GLY A 37 -0.74 -5.37 19.92
CA GLY A 37 -2.17 -5.58 19.75
C GLY A 37 -2.94 -4.41 19.13
N HIS A 38 -2.27 -3.30 18.82
CA HIS A 38 -2.84 -2.17 18.09
C HIS A 38 -2.54 -2.28 16.60
N GLU A 39 -3.57 -2.09 15.77
CA GLU A 39 -3.45 -2.07 14.31
C GLU A 39 -3.35 -0.64 13.79
N TYR A 40 -2.55 -0.48 12.75
CA TYR A 40 -2.27 0.79 12.08
C TYR A 40 -2.25 0.57 10.58
N VAL A 41 -2.89 1.45 9.83
CA VAL A 41 -2.79 1.50 8.37
C VAL A 41 -1.47 2.16 8.00
N ASP A 42 -0.61 1.42 7.30
CA ASP A 42 0.68 1.91 6.87
C ASP A 42 0.54 3.19 6.02
N ARG A 43 1.46 4.15 6.22
CA ARG A 43 1.48 5.48 5.61
C ARG A 43 0.31 6.42 5.95
N ALA A 44 -0.69 5.97 6.71
CA ALA A 44 -1.82 6.79 7.14
C ALA A 44 -1.81 7.05 8.66
N ASP A 45 -1.69 5.98 9.45
CA ASP A 45 -1.75 6.06 10.91
C ASP A 45 -0.38 6.13 11.58
N LEU A 46 0.69 5.82 10.82
CA LEU A 46 2.06 5.77 11.30
C LEU A 46 3.01 6.43 10.31
N THR A 47 3.74 7.45 10.78
CA THR A 47 4.96 7.89 10.10
C THR A 47 6.11 6.91 10.38
N PRO A 48 7.14 6.84 9.52
CA PRO A 48 8.33 6.02 9.79
C PRO A 48 9.00 6.34 11.14
N ALA A 49 9.02 7.62 11.53
CA ALA A 49 9.61 8.03 12.81
C ALA A 49 8.80 7.48 14.01
N GLU A 50 7.47 7.54 13.95
CA GLU A 50 6.60 6.99 14.99
C GLU A 50 6.66 5.47 15.04
N PHE A 51 6.72 4.81 13.88
CA PHE A 51 6.91 3.36 13.79
C PHE A 51 8.19 2.94 14.53
N TRP A 52 9.33 3.55 14.21
CA TRP A 52 10.60 3.19 14.85
C TRP A 52 10.63 3.54 16.34
N ALA A 53 10.00 4.64 16.76
CA ALA A 53 9.87 4.98 18.17
C ALA A 53 9.05 3.93 18.94
N LYS A 54 7.95 3.42 18.36
CA LYS A 54 7.13 2.35 18.95
C LYS A 54 7.90 1.03 18.99
N CYS A 55 8.61 0.66 17.93
CA CYS A 55 9.44 -0.55 17.91
C CYS A 55 10.55 -0.50 18.96
N ALA A 56 11.20 0.65 19.17
CA ALA A 56 12.24 0.80 20.18
C ALA A 56 11.70 0.73 21.62
N ALA A 57 10.42 1.09 21.83
CA ALA A 57 9.77 1.08 23.13
C ALA A 57 9.11 -0.27 23.49
N SER A 58 8.91 -1.15 22.51
CA SER A 58 8.23 -2.43 22.70
C SER A 58 9.24 -3.59 22.86
N PRO A 59 9.02 -4.52 23.79
CA PRO A 59 9.77 -5.77 23.85
C PRO A 59 9.36 -6.78 22.76
N ASN A 60 8.24 -6.54 22.06
CA ASN A 60 7.70 -7.42 21.03
C ASN A 60 8.07 -6.89 19.64
N LEU A 61 8.29 -7.81 18.70
CA LEU A 61 8.45 -7.44 17.30
C LEU A 61 7.10 -7.00 16.70
N PRO A 62 7.09 -6.01 15.80
CA PRO A 62 5.91 -5.67 15.04
C PRO A 62 5.54 -6.83 14.11
N GLU A 63 4.25 -6.93 13.80
CA GLU A 63 3.73 -7.85 12.79
C GLU A 63 3.11 -7.07 11.64
N THR A 64 3.01 -7.71 10.47
CA THR A 64 2.39 -7.11 9.28
C THR A 64 1.35 -8.05 8.69
N ALA A 65 0.31 -7.48 8.09
CA ALA A 65 -0.67 -8.22 7.30
C ALA A 65 -0.76 -7.64 5.88
N ALA A 66 -0.89 -8.53 4.89
CA ALA A 66 -1.18 -8.14 3.52
C ALA A 66 -2.52 -7.39 3.46
N PRO A 67 -2.71 -6.48 2.48
CA PRO A 67 -3.97 -5.77 2.33
C PRO A 67 -5.10 -6.77 2.06
N ALA A 68 -6.28 -6.54 2.65
CA ALA A 68 -7.44 -7.35 2.33
C ALA A 68 -7.78 -7.22 0.83
N PRO A 69 -8.26 -8.27 0.15
CA PRO A 69 -8.63 -8.21 -1.27
C PRO A 69 -9.59 -7.06 -1.62
N GLY A 70 -10.47 -6.70 -0.69
CA GLY A 70 -11.40 -5.57 -0.85
C GLY A 70 -10.73 -4.20 -0.98
N HIS A 71 -9.52 -4.01 -0.43
CA HIS A 71 -8.77 -2.76 -0.59
C HIS A 71 -8.27 -2.58 -2.03
N PHE A 72 -7.73 -3.66 -2.63
CA PHE A 72 -7.37 -3.65 -4.05
C PHE A 72 -8.60 -3.49 -4.94
N GLU A 73 -9.71 -4.17 -4.63
CA GLU A 73 -10.97 -3.99 -5.36
C GLU A 73 -11.42 -2.52 -5.37
N ALA A 74 -11.41 -1.86 -4.21
CA ALA A 74 -11.78 -0.46 -4.09
C ALA A 74 -10.86 0.45 -4.94
N ALA A 75 -9.55 0.23 -4.88
CA ALA A 75 -8.57 0.93 -5.70
C ALA A 75 -8.86 0.75 -7.20
N TYR A 76 -9.06 -0.48 -7.67
CA TYR A 76 -9.36 -0.78 -9.06
C TYR A 76 -10.68 -0.15 -9.52
N ARG A 77 -11.73 -0.20 -8.70
CA ARG A 77 -13.03 0.43 -9.01
C ARG A 77 -12.90 1.93 -9.16
N ARG A 78 -12.13 2.58 -8.27
CA ARG A 78 -11.88 4.03 -8.35
C ARG A 78 -11.11 4.38 -9.62
N LEU A 79 -10.04 3.65 -9.93
CA LEU A 79 -9.25 3.87 -11.15
C LEU A 79 -10.09 3.66 -12.42
N ALA A 80 -10.96 2.65 -12.43
CA ALA A 80 -11.89 2.41 -13.54
C ALA A 80 -12.91 3.55 -13.70
N ALA A 81 -13.47 4.06 -12.59
CA ALA A 81 -14.34 5.22 -12.60
C ALA A 81 -13.62 6.49 -13.11
N ASP A 82 -12.32 6.61 -12.82
CA ASP A 82 -11.43 7.67 -13.36
C ASP A 82 -11.04 7.45 -14.83
N GLY A 83 -11.56 6.41 -15.50
CA GLY A 83 -11.37 6.12 -16.92
C GLY A 83 -10.13 5.29 -17.25
N ALA A 84 -9.57 4.56 -16.27
CA ALA A 84 -8.53 3.57 -16.55
C ALA A 84 -9.12 2.39 -17.35
N THR A 85 -8.42 1.98 -18.41
CA THR A 85 -8.80 0.82 -19.23
C THR A 85 -7.93 -0.39 -18.96
N SER A 86 -6.84 -0.22 -18.22
CA SER A 86 -5.92 -1.30 -17.82
C SER A 86 -5.17 -0.90 -16.55
N VAL A 87 -4.79 -1.89 -15.75
CA VAL A 87 -3.98 -1.71 -14.54
C VAL A 87 -2.79 -2.67 -14.60
N VAL A 88 -1.62 -2.18 -14.22
CA VAL A 88 -0.45 -3.00 -13.91
C VAL A 88 -0.24 -2.93 -12.41
N ALA A 89 -0.39 -4.07 -11.74
CA ALA A 89 -0.12 -4.20 -10.31
C ALA A 89 1.31 -4.75 -10.10
N ILE A 90 2.12 -4.02 -9.35
CA ILE A 90 3.49 -4.42 -8.99
C ILE A 90 3.53 -4.51 -7.47
N ASN A 91 3.50 -5.72 -6.93
CA ASN A 91 3.39 -5.95 -5.50
C ASN A 91 4.64 -6.64 -4.95
N LEU A 92 4.74 -6.67 -3.63
CA LEU A 92 5.76 -7.39 -2.89
C LEU A 92 5.82 -8.86 -3.34
N SER A 93 7.02 -9.42 -3.32
CA SER A 93 7.25 -10.80 -3.75
C SER A 93 6.29 -11.79 -3.08
N ALA A 94 5.72 -12.69 -3.88
CA ALA A 94 4.87 -13.79 -3.38
C ALA A 94 5.60 -14.74 -2.42
N ALA A 95 6.94 -14.71 -2.39
CA ALA A 95 7.74 -15.45 -1.40
C ALA A 95 7.75 -14.79 -0.01
N LEU A 96 7.34 -13.52 0.08
CA LEU A 96 7.38 -12.71 1.30
C LEU A 96 5.98 -12.33 1.80
N SER A 97 5.02 -12.17 0.89
CA SER A 97 3.66 -11.74 1.22
C SER A 97 2.61 -12.40 0.33
N ALA A 98 1.38 -12.47 0.84
CA ALA A 98 0.19 -12.88 0.09
C ALA A 98 -0.58 -11.70 -0.53
N THR A 99 0.07 -10.54 -0.65
CA THR A 99 -0.46 -9.34 -1.33
C THR A 99 -0.81 -9.64 -2.78
#